data_AF-A0A0Q6TDM1-F1
#
_entry.id   AF-A0A0Q6TDM1-F1
#
_cell.length_a   1.000
_cell.length_b   1.000
_cell.length_c   1.000
_cell.angle_alpha   90.00
_cell.angle_beta   90.00
_cell.angle_gamma   90.00
#
_symmetry.space_group_name_H-M   'P 1'
#
loop_
_entity.id
_entity.type
_entity.pdbx_description
1 polymer ?
#
loop_
_entity_poly.entity_id
_entity_poly.type
_entity_poly.pdbx_seq_one_letter_code
_entity_poly.pdbx_strand_id
1 'polypeptide(L)'
;MDTNKKNRELISALSDGEIPDADQELALAALDGPDGQQAWALFHQIGDVLRAAPAPDLSPGFAERLAARLAAEPLPGKRAAVASDAAGPAAQFDQTVAGPT
;
A
#
# COMPACT_ATOMS: atom_id res chain seq x y z
N MET A 1 -8.87 7.13 22.57
CA MET A 1 -8.81 5.93 21.70
C MET A 1 -7.39 5.41 21.79
N ASP A 2 -7.20 4.11 22.02
CA ASP A 2 -5.86 3.54 22.21
C ASP A 2 -5.01 3.69 20.95
N THR A 3 -3.81 4.25 21.06
CA THR A 3 -2.92 4.51 19.92
C THR A 3 -2.61 3.24 19.12
N ASN A 4 -2.45 2.10 19.81
CA ASN A 4 -2.22 0.80 19.17
C ASN A 4 -3.43 0.38 18.31
N LYS A 5 -4.66 0.61 18.80
CA LYS A 5 -5.89 0.33 18.04
C LYS A 5 -5.97 1.21 16.78
N LYS A 6 -5.69 2.51 16.91
CA LYS A 6 -5.70 3.44 15.77
C LYS A 6 -4.67 3.06 14.71
N ASN A 7 -3.46 2.66 15.13
CA ASN A 7 -2.43 2.17 14.22
C ASN A 7 -2.88 0.90 13.48
N ARG A 8 -3.51 -0.05 14.18
CA ARG A 8 -4.02 -1.28 13.53
C ARG A 8 -5.12 -0.99 12.51
N GLU A 9 -5.98 -0.01 12.76
CA GLU A 9 -7.00 0.43 11.79
C GLU A 9 -6.36 1.00 10.51
N LEU A 10 -5.33 1.84 10.65
CA LEU A 10 -4.56 2.37 9.52
C LEU A 10 -3.87 1.25 8.72
N ILE A 11 -3.27 0.28 9.42
CA ILE A 11 -2.62 -0.88 8.78
C ILE A 11 -3.66 -1.78 8.07
N SER A 12 -4.87 -1.91 8.61
CA SER A 12 -5.96 -2.64 7.95
C SER A 12 -6.35 -1.93 6.65
N ALA A 13 -6.66 -0.63 6.71
CA ALA A 13 -7.02 0.16 5.53
C ALA A 13 -5.91 0.15 4.47
N LEU A 14 -4.63 0.20 4.89
CA LEU A 14 -3.49 0.08 3.99
C LEU A 14 -3.42 -1.32 3.33
N SER A 15 -3.71 -2.39 4.07
CA SER A 15 -3.68 -3.77 3.55
C SER A 15 -4.76 -4.00 2.50
N ASP A 16 -5.93 -3.37 2.67
CA ASP A 16 -7.06 -3.48 1.76
C ASP A 16 -6.98 -2.49 0.58
N GLY A 17 -6.01 -1.56 0.59
CA GLY A 17 -5.88 -0.50 -0.42
C GLY A 17 -6.91 0.62 -0.29
N GLU A 18 -7.58 0.73 0.86
CA GLU A 18 -8.65 1.70 1.15
C GLU A 18 -8.16 2.92 1.94
N ILE A 19 -6.83 3.13 2.02
CA ILE A 19 -6.26 4.24 2.77
C ILE A 19 -6.45 5.60 2.05
N PRO A 20 -6.99 6.64 2.72
CA PRO A 20 -7.03 7.99 2.17
C PRO A 20 -5.62 8.56 1.95
N ASP A 21 -5.44 9.38 0.92
CA ASP A 21 -4.14 10.02 0.62
C ASP A 21 -3.56 10.78 1.81
N ALA A 22 -4.42 11.46 2.59
CA ALA A 22 -4.01 12.22 3.76
C ALA A 22 -3.42 11.35 4.89
N ASP A 23 -3.74 10.06 4.92
CA ASP A 23 -3.35 9.15 6.00
C ASP A 23 -2.20 8.20 5.60
N GLN A 24 -1.74 8.23 4.34
CA GLN A 24 -0.70 7.33 3.81
C GLN A 24 0.59 7.38 4.63
N GLU A 25 1.14 8.58 4.86
CA GLU A 25 2.36 8.76 5.64
C GLU A 25 2.19 8.28 7.08
N LEU A 26 1.00 8.46 7.67
CA LEU A 26 0.72 8.00 9.02
C LEU A 26 0.66 6.47 9.10
N ALA A 27 0.08 5.79 8.10
CA ALA A 27 0.10 4.34 8.04
C ALA A 27 1.49 3.77 7.79
N LEU A 28 2.31 4.43 6.97
CA LEU A 28 3.71 4.06 6.78
C LEU A 28 4.51 4.22 8.08
N ALA A 29 4.31 5.31 8.82
CA ALA A 29 4.92 5.49 10.14
C ALA A 29 4.44 4.43 11.15
N ALA A 30 3.16 4.05 11.10
CA ALA A 30 2.64 2.96 11.93
C ALA A 30 3.24 1.59 11.56
N LEU A 31 3.58 1.38 10.28
CA LEU A 31 4.17 0.14 9.77
C LEU A 31 5.66 0.00 10.12
N ASP A 32 6.36 1.10 10.39
CA ASP A 32 7.80 1.08 10.70
C ASP A 32 8.11 0.37 12.03
N GLY A 33 7.13 0.30 12.95
CA GLY A 33 7.25 -0.37 14.23
C GLY A 33 7.00 -1.89 14.18
N PRO A 34 7.55 -2.66 15.15
CA PRO A 34 7.40 -4.12 15.20
C PRO A 34 5.93 -4.57 15.29
N ASP A 35 5.11 -3.87 16.06
CA ASP A 35 3.68 -4.16 16.18
C ASP A 35 2.94 -3.94 14.84
N GLY A 36 3.33 -2.93 14.08
CA GLY A 36 2.77 -2.61 12.76
C GLY A 36 3.12 -3.68 11.73
N GLN A 37 4.39 -4.10 11.68
CA GLN A 37 4.85 -5.21 10.83
C GLN A 37 4.14 -6.51 11.18
N GLN A 38 3.94 -6.80 12.47
CA GLN A 38 3.20 -7.97 12.91
C GLN A 38 1.73 -7.90 12.49
N ALA A 39 1.07 -6.74 12.63
CA ALA A 39 -0.30 -6.54 12.20
C ALA A 39 -0.45 -6.71 10.68
N TRP A 40 0.48 -6.14 9.90
CA TRP A 40 0.53 -6.26 8.44
C TRP A 40 0.62 -7.72 7.99
N ALA A 41 1.57 -8.48 8.55
CA ALA A 41 1.73 -9.89 8.24
C ALA A 41 0.49 -10.71 8.61
N LEU A 42 -0.12 -10.42 9.77
CA LEU A 42 -1.31 -11.11 10.23
C LEU A 42 -2.52 -10.86 9.31
N PHE A 43 -2.76 -9.62 8.90
CA PHE A 43 -3.90 -9.29 8.03
C PHE A 43 -3.77 -9.92 6.64
N HIS A 44 -2.56 -9.91 6.06
CA HIS A 44 -2.30 -10.61 4.80
C HIS A 44 -2.49 -12.13 4.95
N GLN A 45 -1.96 -12.73 6.01
CA GLN A 45 -2.13 -14.17 6.27
C GLN A 45 -3.61 -14.56 6.38
N ILE A 46 -4.42 -13.76 7.09
CA ILE A 46 -5.87 -13.99 7.20
C ILE A 46 -6.51 -13.89 5.80
N GLY A 47 -6.18 -12.84 5.04
CA GLY A 47 -6.67 -12.65 3.69
C GLY A 47 -6.31 -13.81 2.75
N ASP A 48 -5.08 -14.31 2.83
CA ASP A 48 -4.59 -15.41 2.02
C ASP A 48 -5.31 -16.72 2.36
N VAL A 49 -5.55 -17.00 3.65
CA VAL A 49 -6.32 -18.18 4.07
C VAL A 49 -7.78 -18.08 3.64
N LEU A 50 -8.40 -16.90 3.74
CA LEU A 50 -9.79 -16.70 3.30
C LEU A 50 -9.94 -16.80 1.78
N ARG A 51 -8.91 -16.37 1.03
CA ARG A 51 -8.88 -16.42 -0.44
C ARG A 51 -8.23 -17.71 -0.99
N ALA A 52 -7.81 -18.63 -0.12
CA ALA A 52 -7.27 -19.92 -0.50
C ALA A 52 -8.38 -20.77 -1.14
N ALA A 53 -8.69 -20.46 -2.39
CA ALA A 53 -9.44 -21.33 -3.27
C ALA A 53 -8.52 -22.46 -3.73
N PRO A 54 -9.06 -23.67 -4.02
CA PRO A 54 -8.30 -24.70 -4.70
C PRO A 54 -7.82 -24.14 -6.03
N ALA A 55 -6.53 -23.82 -6.10
CA ALA A 55 -5.88 -23.41 -7.33
C ALA A 55 -5.77 -24.64 -8.24
N PRO A 56 -5.92 -24.47 -9.57
CA PRO A 56 -5.58 -25.55 -10.48
C PRO A 56 -4.12 -25.94 -10.31
N ASP A 57 -3.81 -27.22 -10.51
CA ASP A 57 -2.44 -27.71 -10.46
C ASP A 57 -1.56 -26.90 -11.42
N LEU A 58 -0.45 -26.37 -10.89
CA LEU A 58 0.54 -25.70 -11.70
C LEU A 58 1.27 -26.74 -12.55
N SER A 59 1.70 -26.34 -13.76
CA SER A 59 2.53 -27.20 -14.59
C SER A 59 3.79 -27.65 -13.83
N PRO A 60 4.30 -28.88 -14.05
CA PRO A 60 5.55 -29.33 -13.46
C PRO A 60 6.69 -28.32 -13.66
N GLY A 61 7.43 -28.06 -12.58
CA GLY A 61 8.55 -27.13 -12.55
C GLY A 61 8.21 -25.65 -12.73
N PHE A 62 6.94 -25.25 -12.57
CA PHE A 62 6.54 -23.84 -12.61
C PHE A 62 7.35 -22.97 -11.64
N ALA A 63 7.50 -23.42 -10.38
CA ALA A 63 8.20 -22.68 -9.34
C ALA A 63 9.68 -22.46 -9.68
N GLU A 64 10.37 -23.47 -10.25
CA GLU A 64 11.77 -23.34 -10.65
C GLU A 64 11.95 -22.34 -11.80
N ARG A 65 11.05 -22.38 -12.80
CA ARG A 65 11.08 -21.42 -13.91
C ARG A 65 10.77 -19.99 -13.43
N LEU A 66 9.83 -19.84 -12.50
CA LEU A 66 9.50 -18.55 -11.89
C LEU A 66 10.71 -18.02 -11.11
N ALA A 67 11.31 -18.83 -10.23
CA ALA A 67 12.49 -18.44 -9.46
C ALA A 67 13.68 -18.06 -10.36
N ALA A 68 13.93 -18.82 -11.43
CA ALA A 68 14.99 -18.52 -12.39
C ALA A 68 14.76 -17.19 -13.12
N ARG A 69 13.51 -16.86 -13.47
CA ARG A 69 13.15 -15.57 -14.08
C ARG A 69 13.32 -14.42 -13.10
N LEU A 70 12.84 -14.56 -11.87
CA LEU A 70 13.01 -13.55 -10.81
C LEU A 70 14.48 -13.28 -10.50
N ALA A 71 15.33 -14.32 -10.48
CA ALA A 71 16.76 -14.17 -10.26
C ALA A 71 17.48 -13.47 -11.43
N ALA A 72 16.93 -13.54 -12.64
CA ALA A 72 17.45 -12.85 -13.82
C ALA A 72 16.95 -11.39 -13.93
N GLU A 73 15.95 -11.00 -13.13
CA GLU A 73 15.48 -9.62 -13.09
C GLU A 73 16.51 -8.73 -12.37
N PRO A 74 16.78 -7.52 -12.89
CA PRO A 74 17.58 -6.57 -12.15
C PRO A 74 16.87 -6.25 -10.84
N LEU A 75 17.62 -6.25 -9.72
CA LEU A 75 17.06 -5.83 -8.44
C LEU A 75 16.36 -4.48 -8.62
N PRO A 76 15.14 -4.30 -8.11
CA PRO A 76 14.46 -3.02 -8.16
C PRO A 76 15.44 -1.95 -7.67
N GLY A 77 15.75 -0.99 -8.52
CA GLY A 77 16.61 0.12 -8.13
C GLY A 77 16.05 0.74 -6.85
N LYS A 78 16.92 1.14 -5.92
CA LYS A 78 16.48 1.95 -4.77
C LYS A 78 15.56 3.03 -5.33
N ARG A 79 14.30 3.04 -4.88
CA ARG A 79 13.35 4.09 -5.23
C ARG A 79 14.07 5.39 -4.93
N ALA A 80 14.41 6.17 -5.97
CA ALA A 80 15.01 7.47 -5.74
C ALA A 80 14.00 8.20 -4.86
N ALA A 81 14.46 8.73 -3.71
CA ALA A 81 13.63 9.62 -2.94
C ALA A 81 13.21 10.73 -3.91
N VAL A 82 11.94 10.74 -4.28
CA VAL A 82 11.36 11.90 -4.92
C VAL A 82 11.50 12.97 -3.86
N ALA A 83 12.51 13.82 -4.01
CA ALA A 83 12.53 15.08 -3.29
C ALA A 83 11.20 15.74 -3.66
N SER A 84 10.33 15.93 -2.67
CA SER A 84 9.18 16.82 -2.84
C SER A 84 9.76 18.18 -3.18
N ASP A 85 9.81 18.48 -4.47
CA ASP A 85 10.05 19.83 -4.92
C ASP A 85 8.80 20.61 -4.54
N ALA A 86 8.95 21.38 -3.46
CA ALA A 86 7.91 22.23 -2.95
C ALA A 86 7.54 23.28 -4.01
N ALA A 87 6.23 23.53 -4.11
CA ALA A 87 5.61 24.72 -4.68
C ALA A 87 5.66 24.89 -6.22
N GLY A 88 4.75 24.19 -6.91
CA GLY A 88 4.10 24.75 -8.11
C GLY A 88 2.85 25.54 -7.71
N PRO A 89 2.59 26.74 -8.26
CA PRO A 89 1.55 27.64 -7.77
C PRO A 89 0.16 27.04 -7.94
N ALA A 90 -0.65 27.18 -6.89
CA ALA A 90 -2.06 26.84 -6.86
C ALA A 90 -2.77 27.46 -8.07
N ALA A 91 -3.22 26.61 -9.00
CA ALA A 91 -4.14 27.02 -10.05
C ALA A 91 -5.47 27.38 -9.39
N GLN A 92 -5.69 28.68 -9.30
CA GLN A 92 -6.89 29.33 -8.80
C GLN A 92 -8.06 28.94 -9.71
N PHE A 93 -8.90 28.00 -9.27
CA PHE A 93 -10.18 27.74 -9.92
C PHE A 93 -11.11 28.91 -9.64
N ASP A 94 -11.24 29.80 -10.62
CA ASP A 94 -12.19 30.91 -10.66
C ASP A 94 -13.62 30.35 -10.63
N GLN A 95 -14.29 30.48 -9.48
CA GLN A 95 -15.74 30.28 -9.35
C GLN A 95 -16.44 31.59 -9.71
N THR A 96 -16.69 31.82 -10.99
CA THR A 96 -17.72 32.77 -11.41
C THR A 96 -19.07 32.05 -11.43
N VAL A 97 -19.77 32.06 -10.29
CA VAL A 97 -21.23 31.93 -10.25
C VAL A 97 -21.79 33.35 -10.16
N ALA A 98 -22.12 33.91 -11.31
CA ALA A 98 -23.02 35.05 -11.43
C ALA A 98 -24.38 34.50 -11.87
N GLY A 99 -25.31 34.37 -10.94
CA GLY A 99 -26.73 34.28 -11.27
C GLY A 99 -27.29 35.67 -11.58
N PRO A 100 -28.33 35.77 -12.41
CA PRO A 100 -29.25 36.90 -12.32
C PRO A 100 -30.69 36.45 -12.05
N THR A 101 -31.21 37.06 -10.98
CA THR A 101 -32.53 37.67 -10.74
C THR A 101 -33.77 37.08 -11.39
#